data_AF-A0A7Y4GRX2-F1
#
_entry.id   AF-A0A7Y4GRX2-F1
#
_cell.length_a   1.000
_cell.length_b   1.000
_cell.length_c   1.000
_cell.angle_alpha   90.00
_cell.angle_beta   90.00
_cell.angle_gamma   90.00
#
_symmetry.space_group_name_H-M   'P 1'
#
loop_
_entity.id
_entity.type
_entity.pdbx_description
1 polymer ?
#
loop_
_entity_poly.entity_id
_entity_poly.type
_entity_poly.pdbx_seq_one_letter_code
_entity_poly.pdbx_strand_id
1 'polypeptide(L)'
;MKLVSAFGAADLLELDRQTVRRALRHVEPEGYEKKQPRWRMKTIIEAVDRHLGRHNAAPVHTTLDALFEEFDTGCQGLGHLRDLEERRREARRLMVVLVELDKTMRADARARREDELRASLRCDQHFRLALRNFERPCEWSLDECWAVLAEGAE
;
A
#
# COMPACT_ATOMS: atom_id res chain seq x y z
N MET A 1 -1.30 5.24 -8.16
CA MET A 1 -0.37 4.62 -7.18
C MET A 1 1.07 5.06 -7.46
N LYS A 2 1.88 5.35 -6.43
CA LYS A 2 3.29 5.73 -6.59
C LYS A 2 4.12 4.52 -7.00
N LEU A 3 4.88 4.63 -8.10
CA LEU A 3 5.80 3.57 -8.50
C LEU A 3 7.07 3.62 -7.64
N VAL A 4 7.55 2.45 -7.20
CA VAL A 4 8.71 2.31 -6.31
C VAL A 4 9.82 1.49 -6.99
N SER A 5 11.08 1.74 -6.62
CA SER A 5 12.21 0.87 -7.04
C SER A 5 12.11 -0.49 -6.37
N ALA A 6 12.76 -1.48 -6.98
CA ALA A 6 13.14 -2.72 -6.31
C ALA A 6 13.85 -2.47 -4.96
N PHE A 7 14.76 -1.49 -4.87
CA PHE A 7 15.44 -1.15 -3.62
C PHE A 7 14.52 -0.50 -2.58
N GLY A 8 13.66 0.44 -3.02
CA GLY A 8 12.67 1.03 -2.12
C GLY A 8 11.73 -0.04 -1.58
N ALA A 9 11.32 -0.98 -2.43
CA ALA A 9 10.51 -2.12 -2.02
C ALA A 9 11.27 -3.13 -1.14
N ALA A 10 12.57 -3.34 -1.34
CA ALA A 10 13.37 -4.21 -0.46
C ALA A 10 13.45 -3.66 0.96
N ASP A 11 13.68 -2.35 1.09
CA ASP A 11 13.65 -1.69 2.39
C ASP A 11 12.21 -1.74 2.99
N LEU A 12 11.16 -1.59 2.17
CA LEU A 12 9.76 -1.62 2.62
C LEU A 12 9.20 -3.01 2.96
N LEU A 13 9.73 -4.06 2.34
CA LEU A 13 9.30 -5.44 2.57
C LEU A 13 10.24 -6.18 3.53
N GLU A 14 11.24 -5.47 4.05
CA GLU A 14 12.33 -5.99 4.88
C GLU A 14 12.91 -7.27 4.27
N LEU A 15 13.19 -7.18 2.98
CA LEU A 15 13.76 -8.26 2.20
C LEU A 15 15.16 -7.90 1.79
N ASP A 16 15.98 -8.94 1.66
CA ASP A 16 17.26 -8.79 0.99
C ASP A 16 17.06 -8.20 -0.42
N ARG A 17 17.90 -7.21 -0.75
CA ARG A 17 17.81 -6.47 -2.01
C ARG A 17 18.01 -7.38 -3.22
N GLN A 18 18.79 -8.45 -3.10
CA GLN A 18 18.90 -9.43 -4.18
C GLN A 18 17.62 -10.25 -4.32
N THR A 19 16.94 -10.61 -3.24
CA THR A 19 15.67 -11.34 -3.29
C THR A 19 14.63 -10.56 -4.11
N VAL A 20 14.45 -9.27 -3.83
CA VAL A 20 13.52 -8.44 -4.60
C VAL A 20 13.97 -8.26 -6.05
N ARG A 21 15.27 -8.05 -6.30
CA ARG A 21 15.81 -8.00 -7.68
C ARG A 21 15.63 -9.30 -8.46
N ARG A 22 15.75 -10.46 -7.79
CA ARG A 22 15.56 -11.78 -8.41
C ARG A 22 14.09 -12.02 -8.72
N ALA A 23 13.20 -11.68 -7.78
CA ALA A 23 11.75 -11.73 -7.96
C ALA A 23 11.28 -10.90 -9.17
N LEU A 24 11.83 -9.70 -9.34
CA LEU A 24 11.46 -8.77 -10.41
C LEU A 24 12.19 -9.00 -11.75
N ARG A 25 13.10 -9.98 -11.84
CA ARG A 25 13.94 -10.19 -13.04
C ARG A 25 13.13 -10.36 -14.33
N HIS A 26 11.95 -10.96 -14.23
CA HIS A 26 11.07 -11.28 -15.36
C HIS A 26 9.74 -10.51 -15.31
N VAL A 27 9.69 -9.41 -14.55
CA VAL A 27 8.49 -8.59 -14.39
C VAL A 27 8.72 -7.25 -15.06
N GLU A 28 7.92 -6.95 -16.08
CA GLU A 28 8.04 -5.68 -16.80
C GLU A 28 7.79 -4.49 -15.88
N PRO A 29 8.65 -3.45 -15.93
CA PRO A 29 8.43 -2.22 -15.18
C PRO A 29 7.26 -1.42 -15.76
N GLU A 30 6.46 -0.88 -14.86
CA GLU A 30 5.27 -0.09 -15.19
C GLU A 30 5.61 1.40 -15.40
N GLY A 31 6.85 1.78 -15.08
CA GLY A 31 7.38 3.09 -15.40
C GLY A 31 8.86 3.20 -15.08
N TYR A 32 9.40 4.38 -15.35
CA TYR A 32 10.80 4.68 -15.13
C TYR A 32 10.96 6.03 -14.45
N GLU A 33 11.90 6.13 -13.52
CA GLU A 33 12.29 7.38 -12.88
C GLU A 33 13.81 7.47 -12.86
N LYS A 34 14.39 8.55 -13.41
CA LYS A 34 15.85 8.70 -13.54
C LYS A 34 16.53 7.47 -14.17
N LYS A 35 15.90 6.91 -15.21
CA LYS A 35 16.31 5.68 -15.92
C LYS A 35 16.29 4.39 -15.08
N GLN A 36 15.79 4.44 -13.85
CA GLN A 36 15.61 3.25 -13.01
C GLN A 36 14.20 2.71 -13.18
N PRO A 37 14.03 1.38 -13.28
CA PRO A 37 12.72 0.77 -13.40
C PRO A 37 11.92 0.94 -12.12
N ARG A 38 10.60 1.11 -12.27
CA ARG A 38 9.65 1.31 -11.20
C ARG A 38 8.44 0.40 -11.40
N TRP A 39 7.91 -0.11 -10.29
CA TRP A 39 6.73 -0.95 -10.27
C TRP A 39 5.79 -0.47 -9.18
N ARG A 40 4.50 -0.75 -9.31
CA ARG A 40 3.55 -0.70 -8.21
C ARG A 40 3.94 -1.70 -7.13
N MET A 41 3.61 -1.38 -5.88
CA MET A 41 3.92 -2.25 -4.74
C MET A 41 3.26 -3.63 -4.87
N LYS A 42 2.01 -3.69 -5.36
CA LYS A 42 1.28 -4.94 -5.63
C LYS A 42 2.09 -5.89 -6.53
N THR A 43 2.55 -5.38 -7.66
CA THR A 43 3.36 -6.12 -8.63
C THR A 43 4.64 -6.67 -8.00
N ILE A 44 5.26 -5.92 -7.09
CA ILE A 44 6.46 -6.38 -6.37
C ILE A 44 6.13 -7.47 -5.36
N ILE A 45 5.07 -7.30 -4.58
CA ILE A 45 4.62 -8.30 -3.60
C ILE A 45 4.29 -9.62 -4.30
N GLU A 46 3.51 -9.58 -5.38
CA GLU A 46 3.16 -10.77 -6.15
C GLU A 46 4.39 -11.47 -6.73
N ALA A 47 5.35 -10.69 -7.26
CA ALA A 47 6.59 -11.24 -7.79
C ALA A 47 7.43 -11.90 -6.69
N VAL A 48 7.49 -11.28 -5.51
CA VAL A 48 8.22 -11.78 -4.34
C VAL A 48 7.56 -13.04 -3.79
N ASP A 49 6.25 -13.06 -3.62
CA ASP A 49 5.53 -14.23 -3.10
C ASP A 49 5.64 -15.43 -4.04
N ARG A 50 5.58 -15.17 -5.36
CA ARG A 50 5.88 -16.18 -6.39
C ARG A 50 7.32 -16.69 -6.27
N HIS A 51 8.28 -15.79 -6.09
CA HIS A 51 9.70 -16.12 -5.99
C HIS A 51 10.04 -16.94 -4.75
N LEU A 52 9.40 -16.64 -3.61
CA LEU A 52 9.60 -17.32 -2.33
C LEU A 52 8.82 -18.64 -2.23
N GLY A 53 8.06 -19.03 -3.26
CA GLY A 53 7.31 -20.27 -3.27
C GLY A 53 6.17 -20.30 -2.25
N ARG A 54 5.64 -19.13 -1.85
CA ARG A 54 4.50 -19.02 -0.91
C ARG A 54 3.16 -19.45 -1.52
N HIS A 55 3.19 -20.15 -2.65
CA HIS A 55 2.06 -20.56 -3.49
C HIS A 55 1.26 -21.78 -2.95
N ASN A 56 1.14 -21.95 -1.62
CA ASN A 56 0.27 -22.97 -1.02
C ASN A 56 -0.79 -22.37 -0.07
N ALA A 57 -1.33 -21.20 -0.42
CA ALA A 57 -2.61 -20.75 0.12
C ALA A 57 -3.52 -20.34 -1.05
N ALA A 58 -4.73 -20.90 -1.07
CA ALA A 58 -5.72 -20.78 -2.14
C ALA A 58 -5.99 -19.32 -2.57
N PRO A 59 -6.39 -19.07 -3.83
CA PRO A 59 -6.77 -17.73 -4.28
C PRO A 59 -8.17 -17.40 -3.75
N VAL A 60 -8.25 -16.78 -2.58
CA VAL A 60 -9.44 -16.04 -2.15
C VAL A 60 -8.98 -14.78 -1.42
N HIS A 61 -8.51 -13.79 -2.17
CA HIS A 61 -8.28 -12.43 -1.66
C HIS A 61 -9.14 -11.39 -2.33
N THR A 62 -10.37 -11.79 -2.72
CA THR A 62 -11.36 -10.90 -3.33
C THR A 62 -11.62 -9.65 -2.47
N THR A 63 -11.62 -9.78 -1.14
CA THR A 63 -11.86 -8.66 -0.23
C THR A 63 -10.66 -7.73 -0.12
N LEU A 64 -9.45 -8.27 0.02
CA LEU A 64 -8.24 -7.44 0.13
C LEU A 64 -7.97 -6.72 -1.20
N ASP A 65 -8.11 -7.42 -2.32
CA ASP A 65 -7.99 -6.84 -3.66
C ASP A 65 -9.02 -5.73 -3.90
N ALA A 66 -10.28 -5.94 -3.49
CA ALA A 66 -11.32 -4.92 -3.62
C ALA A 66 -11.03 -3.68 -2.75
N LEU A 67 -10.54 -3.85 -1.52
CA LEU A 67 -10.17 -2.72 -0.65
C LEU A 67 -9.00 -1.92 -1.23
N PHE A 68 -8.00 -2.61 -1.80
CA PHE A 68 -6.91 -1.94 -2.51
C PHE A 68 -7.43 -1.15 -3.72
N GLU A 69 -8.29 -1.75 -4.53
CA GLU A 69 -8.85 -1.11 -5.73
C GLU A 69 -9.73 0.09 -5.39
N GLU A 70 -10.57 -0.02 -4.37
CA GLU A 70 -11.40 1.08 -3.86
C GLU A 70 -10.53 2.24 -3.38
N PHE A 71 -9.53 1.93 -2.54
CA PHE A 71 -8.62 2.95 -2.01
C PHE A 71 -7.82 3.64 -3.13
N ASP A 72 -7.23 2.87 -4.05
CA ASP A 72 -6.42 3.39 -5.15
C ASP A 72 -7.25 4.26 -6.11
N THR A 73 -8.46 3.82 -6.43
CA THR A 73 -9.38 4.56 -7.30
C THR A 73 -9.82 5.86 -6.64
N GLY A 74 -10.16 5.81 -5.35
CA GLY A 74 -10.53 6.99 -4.58
C GLY A 74 -9.39 8.01 -4.47
N CYS A 75 -8.18 7.58 -4.15
CA CYS A 75 -7.02 8.47 -4.08
C CYS A 75 -6.69 9.11 -5.44
N GLN A 76 -6.90 8.41 -6.56
CA GLN A 76 -6.79 9.01 -7.89
C GLN A 76 -7.89 10.05 -8.15
N GLY A 77 -9.11 9.75 -7.71
CA GLY A 77 -10.26 10.65 -7.79
C GLY A 77 -10.09 11.98 -7.04
N LEU A 78 -9.35 11.99 -5.93
CA LEU A 78 -9.11 13.21 -5.13
C LEU A 78 -8.51 14.37 -5.94
N GLY A 79 -7.67 14.08 -6.94
CA GLY A 79 -7.07 15.12 -7.79
C GLY A 79 -8.05 15.76 -8.78
N HIS A 80 -9.21 15.15 -9.00
CA HIS A 80 -10.23 15.63 -9.93
C HIS A 80 -11.34 16.44 -9.25
N LEU A 81 -11.43 16.38 -7.91
CA LEU A 81 -12.33 17.20 -7.13
C LEU A 81 -11.80 18.65 -7.10
N ARG A 82 -12.69 19.61 -7.33
CA ARG A 82 -12.31 21.03 -7.48
C ARG A 82 -12.10 21.72 -6.15
N ASP A 83 -12.96 21.41 -5.18
CA ASP A 83 -12.96 22.08 -3.89
C ASP A 83 -12.06 21.37 -2.87
N LEU A 84 -11.42 22.14 -1.99
CA LEU A 84 -10.62 21.60 -0.90
C LEU A 84 -11.50 20.92 0.14
N GLU A 85 -12.69 21.44 0.42
CA GLU A 85 -13.61 20.83 1.38
C GLU A 85 -14.12 19.47 0.88
N GLU A 86 -14.49 19.38 -0.40
CA GLU A 86 -14.86 18.12 -1.06
C GLU A 86 -13.71 17.10 -1.01
N ARG A 87 -12.48 17.53 -1.31
CA ARG A 87 -11.28 16.67 -1.22
C ARG A 87 -11.09 16.13 0.19
N ARG A 88 -11.21 16.98 1.22
CA ARG A 88 -11.08 16.58 2.63
C ARG A 88 -12.19 15.64 3.07
N ARG A 89 -13.42 15.84 2.60
CA ARG A 89 -14.57 14.97 2.89
C ARG A 89 -14.38 13.58 2.30
N GLU A 90 -13.99 13.50 1.02
CA GLU A 90 -13.70 12.21 0.38
C GLU A 90 -12.48 11.54 0.98
N ALA A 91 -11.44 12.29 1.36
CA ALA A 91 -10.28 11.75 2.05
C ALA A 91 -10.64 11.12 3.40
N ARG A 92 -11.55 11.72 4.18
CA ARG A 92 -12.07 11.12 5.42
C ARG A 92 -12.76 9.78 5.14
N ARG A 93 -13.55 9.67 4.06
CA ARG A 93 -14.16 8.40 3.64
C ARG A 93 -13.08 7.35 3.30
N LEU A 94 -12.06 7.75 2.55
CA LEU A 94 -10.94 6.87 2.15
C LEU A 94 -10.05 6.47 3.33
N MET A 95 -9.93 7.30 4.36
CA MET A 95 -9.25 6.95 5.60
C MET A 95 -9.95 5.79 6.33
N VAL A 96 -11.28 5.70 6.27
CA VAL A 96 -12.02 4.54 6.79
C VAL A 96 -11.67 3.28 6.01
N VAL A 97 -11.64 3.36 4.68
CA VAL A 97 -11.21 2.24 3.81
C VAL A 97 -9.78 1.81 4.14
N LEU A 98 -8.88 2.76 4.40
CA LEU A 98 -7.49 2.48 4.78
C LEU A 98 -7.38 1.74 6.12
N VAL A 99 -8.21 2.08 7.10
CA VAL A 99 -8.28 1.35 8.39
C VAL A 99 -8.76 -0.09 8.18
N GLU A 100 -9.78 -0.31 7.38
CA GLU A 100 -10.27 -1.66 7.06
C GLU A 100 -9.26 -2.47 6.25
N LEU A 101 -8.51 -1.81 5.36
CA LEU A 101 -7.41 -2.41 4.62
C LEU A 101 -6.31 -2.89 5.57
N ASP A 102 -5.87 -2.07 6.53
CA ASP A 102 -4.87 -2.48 7.53
C ASP A 102 -5.33 -3.68 8.37
N LYS A 103 -6.57 -3.64 8.88
CA LYS A 103 -7.16 -4.77 9.62
C LYS A 103 -7.13 -6.05 8.79
N THR A 104 -7.52 -5.96 7.52
CA THR A 104 -7.58 -7.10 6.61
C THR A 104 -6.18 -7.63 6.28
N MET A 105 -5.20 -6.74 6.05
CA MET A 105 -3.80 -7.12 5.84
C MET A 105 -3.22 -7.87 7.04
N ARG A 106 -3.48 -7.40 8.27
CA ARG A 106 -3.03 -8.08 9.49
C ARG A 106 -3.72 -9.42 9.68
N ALA A 107 -5.03 -9.50 9.41
CA ALA A 107 -5.78 -10.74 9.51
C ALA A 107 -5.27 -11.80 8.52
N ASP A 108 -4.99 -11.41 7.27
CA ASP A 108 -4.42 -12.28 6.26
C ASP A 108 -3.01 -12.78 6.65
N ALA A 109 -2.14 -11.90 7.12
CA ALA A 109 -0.79 -12.28 7.55
C ALA A 109 -0.84 -13.32 8.69
N ARG A 110 -1.76 -13.15 9.66
CA ARG A 110 -2.03 -14.15 10.72
C ARG A 110 -2.53 -15.47 10.15
N ALA A 111 -3.48 -15.44 9.21
CA ALA A 111 -4.02 -16.64 8.57
C ALA A 111 -2.95 -17.43 7.83
N ARG A 112 -1.99 -16.72 7.21
CA ARG A 112 -0.82 -17.29 6.53
C ARG A 112 0.31 -17.73 7.46
N ARG A 113 0.17 -17.52 8.76
CA ARG A 113 1.20 -17.79 9.78
C ARG A 113 2.53 -17.13 9.44
N GLU A 114 2.47 -15.90 8.90
CA GLU A 114 3.66 -15.07 8.74
C GLU A 114 4.25 -14.73 10.12
N ASP A 115 5.56 -14.42 10.14
CA ASP A 115 6.21 -13.88 11.33
C ASP A 115 5.51 -12.59 11.78
N GLU A 116 5.07 -12.54 13.05
CA GLU A 116 4.19 -11.50 13.57
C GLU A 116 4.85 -10.12 13.58
N LEU A 117 6.14 -10.05 13.97
CA LEU A 117 6.88 -8.81 14.00
C LEU A 117 7.04 -8.26 12.59
N ARG A 118 7.48 -9.11 11.66
CA ARG A 118 7.64 -8.75 10.25
C ARG A 118 6.33 -8.31 9.60
N ALA A 119 5.24 -9.05 9.84
CA ALA A 119 3.92 -8.71 9.31
C ALA A 119 3.44 -7.36 9.84
N SER A 120 3.65 -7.09 11.14
CA SER A 120 3.26 -5.83 11.77
C SER A 120 4.02 -4.65 11.18
N LEU A 121 5.36 -4.75 11.07
CA LEU A 121 6.20 -3.70 10.48
C LEU A 121 5.80 -3.39 9.03
N ARG A 122 5.53 -4.42 8.23
CA ARG A 122 5.04 -4.27 6.85
C ARG A 122 3.68 -3.54 6.81
N CYS A 123 2.74 -3.89 7.68
CA CYS A 123 1.44 -3.23 7.74
C CYS A 123 1.57 -1.76 8.19
N ASP A 124 2.37 -1.48 9.22
CA ASP A 124 2.61 -0.12 9.73
C ASP A 124 3.24 0.78 8.65
N GLN A 125 4.24 0.27 7.93
CA GLN A 125 4.88 1.00 6.84
C GLN A 125 3.92 1.25 5.68
N HIS A 126 3.11 0.24 5.32
CA HIS A 126 2.08 0.39 4.30
C HIS A 126 1.08 1.48 4.68
N PHE A 127 0.55 1.43 5.90
CA PHE A 127 -0.41 2.38 6.43
C PHE A 127 0.15 3.81 6.41
N ARG A 128 1.39 3.99 6.89
CA ARG A 128 2.07 5.29 6.91
C ARG A 128 2.28 5.86 5.51
N LEU A 129 2.64 5.02 4.54
CA LEU A 129 2.80 5.46 3.15
C LEU A 129 1.46 5.79 2.50
N ALA A 130 0.43 4.99 2.76
CA ALA A 130 -0.91 5.21 2.23
C ALA A 130 -1.53 6.52 2.73
N LEU A 131 -1.32 6.85 4.02
CA LEU A 131 -1.69 8.13 4.62
C LEU A 131 -1.13 9.35 3.88
N ARG A 132 0.08 9.23 3.33
CA ARG A 132 0.70 10.33 2.58
C ARG A 132 0.01 10.65 1.26
N ASN A 133 -0.88 9.79 0.77
CA ASN A 133 -1.68 10.11 -0.41
C ASN A 133 -2.63 11.29 -0.18
N PHE A 134 -2.94 11.62 1.08
CA PHE A 134 -3.83 12.73 1.42
C PHE A 134 -3.10 14.07 1.56
N GLU A 135 -1.77 14.09 1.76
CA GLU A 135 -1.03 15.33 2.07
C GLU A 135 -1.24 16.40 1.00
N ARG A 136 -0.92 16.07 -0.26
CA ARG A 136 -1.02 17.02 -1.38
C ARG A 136 -2.46 17.33 -1.79
N PRO A 137 -3.39 16.36 -1.92
CA PRO A 137 -4.76 16.67 -2.33
C PRO A 137 -5.55 17.42 -1.26
N CYS A 138 -5.30 17.18 0.03
CA CYS A 138 -6.09 17.76 1.13
C CYS A 138 -5.40 18.94 1.82
N GLU A 139 -4.19 19.28 1.37
CA GLU A 139 -3.34 20.30 1.98
C GLU A 139 -3.20 20.04 3.49
N TRP A 140 -2.87 18.80 3.81
CA TRP A 140 -2.58 18.33 5.17
C TRP A 140 -1.11 17.95 5.27
N SER A 141 -0.54 18.20 6.43
CA SER A 141 0.65 17.52 6.90
C SER A 141 0.33 16.07 7.29
N LEU A 142 1.35 15.22 7.33
CA LEU A 142 1.19 13.87 7.85
C LEU A 142 0.61 13.85 9.27
N ASP A 143 0.98 14.81 10.12
CA ASP A 143 0.49 14.91 11.49
C ASP A 143 -1.01 15.28 11.53
N GLU A 144 -1.47 16.16 10.66
CA GLU A 144 -2.90 16.45 10.50
C GLU A 144 -3.67 15.24 9.97
N CYS A 145 -3.10 14.46 9.04
CA CYS A 145 -3.72 13.21 8.60
C CYS A 145 -3.89 12.22 9.76
N TRP A 146 -2.91 12.14 10.67
CA TRP A 146 -3.02 11.32 11.88
C TRP A 146 -4.05 11.85 12.87
N ALA A 147 -4.13 13.17 13.05
CA ALA A 147 -5.13 13.80 13.91
C ALA A 147 -6.56 13.50 13.42
N VAL A 148 -6.80 13.63 12.11
CA VAL A 148 -8.10 13.31 11.49
C VAL A 148 -8.49 11.84 11.69
N LEU A 149 -7.53 10.92 11.60
CA LEU A 149 -7.76 9.50 11.89
C LEU A 149 -8.12 9.26 13.37
N ALA A 150 -7.45 9.97 14.29
CA ALA A 150 -7.73 9.85 15.72
C ALA A 150 -9.12 10.38 16.08
N GLU A 151 -9.56 11.48 15.47
CA GLU A 151 -10.91 12.06 15.63
C GLU A 151 -12.03 11.12 15.15
N GLY A 152 -11.77 10.27 14.16
CA GLY A 152 -12.75 9.32 13.62
C GLY A 152 -12.82 7.97 14.36
N ALA A 153 -12.01 7.78 15.40
CA ALA A 153 -11.94 6.55 16.18
C ALA A 153 -12.73 6.61 17.51
N GLU A 154 -13.34 7.75 17.83
CA GLU A 154 -14.34 7.94 18.90
C GLU A 154 -15.76 7.65 18.41
#